data_AF-A0A6J7NKJ6-F1
#
_entry.id   AF-A0A6J7NKJ6-F1
#
_cell.length_a   1.000
_cell.length_b   1.000
_cell.length_c   1.000
_cell.angle_alpha   90.00
_cell.angle_beta   90.00
_cell.angle_gamma   90.00
#
_symmetry.space_group_name_H-M   'P 1'
#
loop_
_entity.id
_entity.type
_entity.pdbx_description
1 polymer ?
#
loop_
_entity_poly.entity_id
_entity_poly.type
_entity_poly.pdbx_seq_one_letter_code
_entity_poly.pdbx_strand_id
1 'polypeptide(L)'
;MVVARNGGQLERLKNSLEEGSTFLDAQETQSRIRMNGALGSSFTPDCAAINPATLIVGLAMSLERRGVSIVENTRAEFSKDGKVYVGDKRIKAKAVVRAIEAYHANSREQLPIYSLMVATEPLPDHIFEEIGIHNRETFAEGAHLVTYAQRTAENRLAIGGRGAPYIWGSRRRDSNELVKDIHEQLRIMSRTWFPALREFEFTHAWGGAVAVTRDWAAYVRFDGSYGELGGYAGDGVTLSYLAAAAMADLVTQKETIRTALPFAQWRSPLWEREPLRWLGVNAAIKLSGASDVEERITQRPSVLMKLLAPITGQ
;
A
#
# COMPACT_ATOMS: atom_id res chain seq x y z
N MET A 1 -11.35 -0.89 -8.55
CA MET A 1 -11.33 -0.84 -10.03
C MET A 1 -9.94 -0.51 -10.52
N VAL A 2 -9.50 -1.09 -11.63
CA VAL A 2 -8.27 -0.66 -12.32
C VAL A 2 -8.66 -0.21 -13.72
N VAL A 3 -8.36 1.02 -14.09
CA VAL A 3 -8.78 1.64 -15.35
C VAL A 3 -7.62 1.67 -16.33
N ALA A 4 -7.83 1.14 -17.55
CA ALA A 4 -6.91 1.26 -18.65
C ALA A 4 -7.17 2.55 -19.44
N ARG A 5 -6.14 3.36 -19.68
CA ARG A 5 -6.18 4.64 -20.41
C ARG A 5 -5.37 4.63 -21.71
N ASN A 6 -4.70 3.52 -22.02
CA ASN A 6 -4.01 3.30 -23.29
C ASN A 6 -4.09 1.81 -23.70
N GLY A 7 -3.76 1.51 -24.95
CA GLY A 7 -3.85 0.16 -25.52
C GLY A 7 -3.01 -0.89 -24.78
N GLY A 8 -1.82 -0.52 -24.30
CA GLY A 8 -0.96 -1.42 -23.53
C GLY A 8 -1.59 -1.83 -22.20
N GLN A 9 -2.11 -0.85 -21.46
CA GLN A 9 -2.83 -1.07 -20.20
C GLN A 9 -4.06 -1.97 -20.42
N LEU A 10 -4.81 -1.73 -21.51
CA LEU A 10 -6.01 -2.49 -21.85
C LEU A 10 -5.69 -3.96 -22.14
N GLU A 11 -4.63 -4.22 -22.92
CA GLU A 11 -4.18 -5.57 -23.24
C GLU A 11 -3.75 -6.34 -21.99
N ARG A 12 -2.93 -5.71 -21.13
CA ARG A 12 -2.52 -6.34 -19.85
C ARG A 12 -3.73 -6.66 -18.98
N LEU A 13 -4.64 -5.71 -18.82
CA LEU A 13 -5.78 -5.87 -17.93
C LEU A 13 -6.69 -7.03 -18.38
N LYS A 14 -6.90 -7.20 -19.68
CA LYS A 14 -7.65 -8.35 -20.23
C LYS A 14 -6.95 -9.69 -19.99
N ASN A 15 -5.63 -9.71 -19.99
CA ASN A 15 -4.83 -10.92 -19.82
C ASN A 15 -4.55 -11.29 -18.34
N SER A 16 -4.90 -10.42 -17.39
CA SER A 16 -4.55 -10.57 -15.97
C SER A 16 -5.72 -10.27 -15.03
N LEU A 17 -6.95 -10.61 -15.44
CA LEU A 17 -8.11 -10.50 -14.56
C LEU A 17 -7.96 -11.45 -13.36
N GLU A 18 -8.07 -10.86 -12.17
CA GLU A 18 -8.08 -11.61 -10.92
C GLU A 18 -9.40 -12.40 -10.76
N GLU A 19 -9.35 -13.48 -10.00
CA GLU A 19 -10.53 -14.25 -9.63
C GLU A 19 -11.55 -13.34 -8.91
N GLY A 20 -12.84 -13.45 -9.28
CA GLY A 20 -13.89 -12.59 -8.75
C GLY A 20 -13.97 -11.18 -9.38
N SER A 21 -13.07 -10.85 -10.31
CA SER A 21 -13.14 -9.60 -11.07
C SER A 21 -13.79 -9.79 -12.44
N THR A 22 -14.52 -8.78 -12.90
CA THR A 22 -15.07 -8.72 -14.25
C THR A 22 -14.38 -7.64 -15.08
N PHE A 23 -14.25 -7.88 -16.38
CA PHE A 23 -13.84 -6.85 -17.32
C PHE A 23 -15.05 -5.99 -17.70
N LEU A 24 -14.89 -4.67 -17.66
CA LEU A 24 -15.83 -3.70 -18.15
C LEU A 24 -15.27 -3.04 -19.42
N ASP A 25 -16.09 -2.93 -20.45
CA ASP A 25 -15.72 -2.19 -21.65
C ASP A 25 -15.66 -0.67 -21.39
N ALA A 26 -15.37 0.12 -22.43
CA ALA A 26 -15.25 1.57 -22.30
C ALA A 26 -16.57 2.23 -21.84
N GLN A 27 -17.73 1.78 -22.34
CA GLN A 27 -19.03 2.36 -22.02
C GLN A 27 -19.43 2.00 -20.58
N GLU A 28 -19.27 0.73 -20.20
CA GLU A 28 -19.51 0.24 -18.85
C GLU A 28 -18.59 0.93 -17.84
N THR A 29 -17.31 1.12 -18.19
CA THR A 29 -16.35 1.86 -17.37
C THR A 29 -16.79 3.30 -17.18
N GLN A 30 -17.16 4.01 -18.26
CA GLN A 30 -17.64 5.40 -18.19
C GLN A 30 -18.92 5.57 -17.38
N SER A 31 -19.78 4.55 -17.34
CA SER A 31 -20.99 4.59 -16.49
C SER A 31 -20.67 4.58 -14.99
N ARG A 32 -19.49 4.09 -14.60
CA ARG A 32 -19.02 4.01 -13.20
C ARG A 32 -18.02 5.11 -12.85
N ILE A 33 -17.04 5.34 -13.73
CA ILE A 33 -15.99 6.34 -13.57
C ILE A 33 -15.66 6.98 -14.91
N ARG A 34 -15.75 8.31 -14.99
CA ARG A 34 -15.41 9.07 -16.20
C ARG A 34 -13.98 9.58 -16.12
N MET A 35 -13.04 8.64 -16.00
CA MET A 35 -11.61 8.93 -16.07
C MET A 35 -11.24 9.25 -17.53
N ASN A 36 -10.60 10.39 -17.75
CA ASN A 36 -10.22 10.86 -19.08
C ASN A 36 -9.29 9.86 -19.79
N GLY A 37 -9.70 9.42 -20.99
CA GLY A 37 -8.99 8.43 -21.79
C GLY A 37 -9.29 6.96 -21.44
N ALA A 38 -10.26 6.67 -20.56
CA ALA A 38 -10.62 5.29 -20.20
C ALA A 38 -11.08 4.47 -21.42
N LEU A 39 -10.43 3.31 -21.61
CA LEU A 39 -10.70 2.33 -22.67
C LEU A 39 -11.38 1.06 -22.15
N GLY A 40 -11.37 0.85 -20.84
CA GLY A 40 -11.93 -0.32 -20.15
C GLY A 40 -11.39 -0.41 -18.73
N SER A 41 -11.92 -1.33 -17.93
CA SER A 41 -11.46 -1.52 -16.55
C SER A 41 -11.68 -2.94 -16.03
N SER A 42 -10.95 -3.31 -14.98
CA SER A 42 -11.31 -4.43 -14.12
C SER A 42 -12.15 -3.92 -12.96
N PHE A 43 -13.20 -4.67 -12.64
CA PHE A 43 -14.14 -4.36 -11.57
C PHE A 43 -14.27 -5.54 -10.61
N THR A 44 -14.01 -5.27 -9.34
CA THR A 44 -14.17 -6.24 -8.25
C THR A 44 -15.26 -5.71 -7.33
N PRO A 45 -16.45 -6.33 -7.27
CA PRO A 45 -17.58 -5.82 -6.50
C PRO A 45 -17.35 -5.86 -4.98
N ASP A 46 -16.50 -6.76 -4.50
CA ASP A 46 -16.24 -6.97 -3.07
C ASP A 46 -15.26 -5.95 -2.46
N CYS A 47 -14.77 -4.99 -3.25
CA CYS A 47 -13.88 -3.95 -2.75
C CYS A 47 -14.64 -2.93 -1.90
N ALA A 48 -14.09 -2.58 -0.74
CA ALA A 48 -14.66 -1.57 0.16
C ALA A 48 -13.64 -0.48 0.50
N ALA A 49 -14.13 0.76 0.58
CA ALA A 49 -13.39 1.89 1.14
C ALA A 49 -13.73 2.06 2.62
N ILE A 50 -12.70 2.16 3.47
CA ILE A 50 -12.85 2.43 4.90
C ILE A 50 -12.03 3.66 5.31
N ASN A 51 -12.33 4.23 6.48
CA ASN A 51 -11.46 5.21 7.13
C ASN A 51 -10.53 4.47 8.12
N PRO A 52 -9.23 4.32 7.82
CA PRO A 52 -8.31 3.57 8.69
C PRO A 52 -8.13 4.24 10.07
N ALA A 53 -8.20 5.57 10.15
CA ALA A 53 -8.07 6.30 11.41
C ALA A 53 -9.28 6.07 12.33
N THR A 54 -10.50 6.12 11.79
CA THR A 54 -11.70 5.78 12.58
C THR A 54 -11.69 4.30 12.99
N LEU A 55 -11.24 3.40 12.12
CA LEU A 55 -11.12 1.98 12.44
C LEU A 55 -10.17 1.75 13.63
N ILE A 56 -8.97 2.34 13.60
CA ILE A 56 -7.97 2.11 14.66
C ILE A 56 -8.40 2.71 15.99
N VAL A 57 -9.01 3.90 15.99
CA VAL A 57 -9.56 4.53 17.20
C VAL A 57 -10.70 3.67 17.77
N GLY A 58 -11.64 3.22 16.93
CA GLY A 58 -12.73 2.35 17.37
C GLY A 58 -12.24 1.02 17.93
N LEU A 59 -11.20 0.43 17.32
CA LEU A 59 -10.56 -0.79 17.80
C LEU A 59 -9.89 -0.57 19.16
N ALA A 60 -9.11 0.50 19.33
CA ALA A 60 -8.46 0.85 20.59
C ALA A 60 -9.48 0.98 21.73
N MET A 61 -10.53 1.79 21.53
CA MET A 61 -11.60 1.96 22.52
C MET A 61 -12.31 0.64 22.86
N SER A 62 -12.49 -0.25 21.88
CA SER A 62 -13.10 -1.58 22.10
C SER A 62 -12.21 -2.48 22.95
N LEU A 63 -10.89 -2.43 22.74
CA LEU A 63 -9.91 -3.20 23.50
C LEU A 63 -9.79 -2.68 24.94
N GLU A 64 -9.77 -1.36 25.16
CA GLU A 64 -9.73 -0.77 26.50
C GLU A 64 -10.96 -1.15 27.33
N ARG A 65 -12.16 -1.12 26.72
CA ARG A 65 -13.39 -1.62 27.38
C ARG A 65 -13.33 -3.09 27.77
N ARG A 66 -12.44 -3.87 27.17
CA ARG A 66 -12.18 -5.28 27.49
C ARG A 66 -11.01 -5.46 28.47
N GLY A 67 -10.46 -4.38 29.01
CA GLY A 67 -9.37 -4.40 29.99
C GLY A 67 -7.96 -4.43 29.39
N VAL A 68 -7.81 -4.22 28.07
CA VAL A 68 -6.47 -4.07 27.47
C VAL A 68 -5.91 -2.70 27.85
N SER A 69 -4.67 -2.68 28.34
CA SER A 69 -3.97 -1.41 28.61
C SER A 69 -3.28 -0.91 27.34
N ILE A 70 -3.60 0.30 26.92
CA ILE A 70 -2.89 1.02 25.85
C ILE A 70 -2.02 2.08 26.52
N VAL A 71 -0.72 2.07 26.21
CA VAL A 71 0.25 3.01 26.79
C VAL A 71 0.86 3.80 25.65
N GLU A 72 0.43 5.05 25.51
CA GLU A 72 0.88 5.96 24.46
C GLU A 72 2.12 6.78 24.87
N ASN A 73 2.70 7.54 23.93
CA ASN A 73 3.88 8.37 24.16
C ASN A 73 5.06 7.63 24.83
N THR A 74 5.13 6.32 24.61
CA THR A 74 6.04 5.41 25.29
C THR A 74 6.77 4.57 24.26
N ARG A 75 8.05 4.85 24.05
CA ARG A 75 8.88 4.09 23.11
C ARG A 75 9.31 2.77 23.75
N ALA A 76 8.87 1.67 23.15
CA ALA A 76 9.34 0.33 23.47
C ALA A 76 10.50 -0.06 22.55
N GLU A 77 11.58 -0.57 23.12
CA GLU A 77 12.74 -1.07 22.39
C GLU A 77 12.85 -2.58 22.50
N PHE A 78 13.13 -3.22 21.37
CA PHE A 78 13.31 -4.67 21.29
C PHE A 78 14.79 -4.99 21.25
N SER A 79 15.26 -5.81 22.20
CA SER A 79 16.60 -6.36 22.15
C SER A 79 16.68 -7.50 21.14
N LYS A 80 17.92 -7.89 20.77
CA LYS A 80 18.15 -9.00 19.82
C LYS A 80 17.61 -10.35 20.29
N ASP A 81 17.48 -10.53 21.60
CA ASP A 81 16.93 -11.72 22.25
C ASP A 81 15.42 -11.60 22.55
N GLY A 82 14.71 -10.68 21.90
CA GLY A 82 13.25 -10.58 21.95
C GLY A 82 12.66 -9.95 23.21
N LYS A 83 13.50 -9.38 24.08
CA LYS A 83 13.03 -8.67 25.29
C LYS A 83 12.60 -7.25 24.95
N VAL A 84 11.63 -6.75 25.69
CA VAL A 84 11.09 -5.38 25.54
C VAL A 84 11.53 -4.50 26.69
N TYR A 85 12.03 -3.32 26.36
CA TYR A 85 12.43 -2.29 27.31
C TYR A 85 11.67 -0.99 27.07
N VAL A 86 11.37 -0.30 28.16
CA VAL A 86 10.86 1.08 28.17
C VAL A 86 11.80 1.90 29.03
N GLY A 87 12.64 2.73 28.39
CA GLY A 87 13.85 3.26 29.02
C GLY A 87 14.70 2.10 29.56
N ASP A 88 15.13 2.19 30.81
CA ASP A 88 15.93 1.14 31.46
C ASP A 88 15.10 0.00 32.08
N LYS A 89 13.77 0.04 31.96
CA LYS A 89 12.87 -0.93 32.59
C LYS A 89 12.51 -2.05 31.62
N ARG A 90 12.76 -3.29 32.03
CA ARG A 90 12.34 -4.49 31.27
C ARG A 90 10.86 -4.80 31.52
N ILE A 91 10.10 -4.94 30.45
CA ILE A 91 8.73 -5.46 30.50
C ILE A 91 8.77 -6.99 30.54
N LYS A 92 8.02 -7.60 31.46
CA LYS A 92 7.87 -9.06 31.56
C LYS A 92 6.51 -9.45 30.99
N ALA A 93 6.51 -10.37 30.03
CA ALA A 93 5.31 -10.93 29.43
C ALA A 93 5.53 -12.41 29.12
N LYS A 94 4.44 -13.18 28.99
CA LYS A 94 4.51 -14.58 28.52
C LYS A 94 4.80 -14.66 27.03
N ALA A 95 4.24 -13.72 26.26
CA ALA A 95 4.46 -13.57 24.83
C ALA A 95 4.66 -12.09 24.51
N VAL A 96 5.55 -11.81 23.56
CA VAL A 96 5.83 -10.48 23.02
C VAL A 96 5.59 -10.51 21.51
N VAL A 97 4.87 -9.52 20.99
CA VAL A 97 4.63 -9.40 19.54
C VAL A 97 5.12 -8.03 19.06
N ARG A 98 6.04 -8.02 18.08
CA ARG A 98 6.49 -6.82 17.40
C ARG A 98 5.61 -6.53 16.18
N ALA A 99 4.73 -5.54 16.31
CA ALA A 99 3.77 -5.12 15.28
C ALA A 99 4.03 -3.69 14.78
N ILE A 100 5.30 -3.37 14.48
CA ILE A 100 5.74 -2.02 14.06
C ILE A 100 6.25 -1.96 12.62
N GLU A 101 6.07 -3.04 11.85
CA GLU A 101 6.31 -3.13 10.41
C GLU A 101 7.59 -2.37 9.95
N ALA A 102 7.49 -1.38 9.07
CA ALA A 102 8.62 -0.62 8.52
C ALA A 102 9.41 0.18 9.57
N TYR A 103 8.88 0.38 10.78
CA TYR A 103 9.42 1.28 11.80
C TYR A 103 10.41 0.61 12.77
N HIS A 104 10.66 -0.71 12.64
CA HIS A 104 11.72 -1.38 13.41
C HIS A 104 13.14 -1.09 12.84
N ALA A 105 14.18 -1.56 13.54
CA ALA A 105 15.58 -1.32 13.15
C ALA A 105 15.88 -1.76 11.70
N ASN A 106 16.73 -1.01 11.00
CA ASN A 106 17.04 -1.29 9.60
C ASN A 106 17.69 -2.67 9.44
N SER A 107 17.13 -3.48 8.54
CA SER A 107 17.60 -4.82 8.25
C SER A 107 17.64 -5.09 6.74
N ARG A 108 18.00 -6.33 6.39
CA ARG A 108 17.87 -6.85 5.02
C ARG A 108 16.61 -7.69 4.84
N GLU A 109 15.84 -7.94 5.90
CA GLU A 109 14.62 -8.76 5.83
C GLU A 109 13.49 -8.00 5.14
N GLN A 110 13.47 -6.68 5.32
CA GLN A 110 12.54 -5.80 4.65
C GLN A 110 13.17 -4.42 4.41
N LEU A 111 12.65 -3.70 3.44
CA LEU A 111 13.01 -2.31 3.20
C LEU A 111 11.77 -1.42 3.23
N PRO A 112 11.90 -0.15 3.67
CA PRO A 112 10.82 0.82 3.60
C PRO A 112 10.70 1.35 2.16
N ILE A 113 9.51 1.26 1.59
CA ILE A 113 9.10 2.02 0.40
C ILE A 113 8.09 3.07 0.85
N TYR A 114 8.17 4.27 0.29
CA TYR A 114 7.27 5.35 0.65
C TYR A 114 6.09 5.40 -0.32
N SER A 115 4.89 5.38 0.24
CA SER A 115 3.65 5.70 -0.48
C SER A 115 3.21 7.09 -0.06
N LEU A 116 3.04 7.98 -1.04
CA LEU A 116 2.69 9.38 -0.79
C LEU A 116 1.27 9.65 -1.28
N MET A 117 0.60 10.59 -0.64
CA MET A 117 -0.79 10.92 -0.90
C MET A 117 -1.03 12.43 -0.90
N VAL A 118 -2.04 12.83 -1.67
CA VAL A 118 -2.63 14.17 -1.66
C VAL A 118 -4.14 14.06 -1.52
N ALA A 119 -4.79 15.11 -1.01
CA ALA A 119 -6.25 15.22 -1.06
C ALA A 119 -6.68 16.64 -1.43
N THR A 120 -7.78 16.71 -2.17
CA THR A 120 -8.44 17.96 -2.52
C THR A 120 -9.06 18.61 -1.28
N GLU A 121 -9.45 19.88 -1.39
CA GLU A 121 -10.56 20.41 -0.60
C GLU A 121 -11.85 19.57 -0.78
N PRO A 122 -12.86 19.70 0.11
CA PRO A 122 -14.15 19.06 -0.11
C PRO A 122 -14.73 19.53 -1.45
N LEU A 123 -15.00 18.58 -2.33
CA LEU A 123 -15.56 18.84 -3.64
C LEU A 123 -17.09 18.86 -3.55
N PRO A 124 -17.75 19.79 -4.26
CA PRO A 124 -19.19 19.76 -4.42
C PRO A 124 -19.68 18.45 -5.04
N ASP A 125 -20.92 18.04 -4.73
CA ASP A 125 -21.47 16.78 -5.24
C ASP A 125 -21.53 16.72 -6.78
N HIS A 126 -21.78 17.85 -7.46
CA HIS A 126 -21.78 17.90 -8.92
C HIS A 126 -20.42 17.53 -9.55
N ILE A 127 -19.31 17.71 -8.84
CA ILE A 127 -18.00 17.25 -9.31
C ILE A 127 -17.92 15.72 -9.27
N PHE A 128 -18.49 15.08 -8.25
CA PHE A 128 -18.61 13.62 -8.25
C PHE A 128 -19.69 13.12 -9.21
N GLU A 129 -20.71 13.92 -9.53
CA GLU A 129 -21.61 13.65 -10.65
C GLU A 129 -20.91 13.71 -12.00
N GLU A 130 -19.80 14.44 -12.13
CA GLU A 130 -18.94 14.45 -13.32
C GLU A 130 -17.89 13.32 -13.26
N ILE A 131 -17.30 13.01 -12.11
CA ILE A 131 -16.28 11.97 -11.96
C ILE A 131 -16.87 10.54 -11.98
N GLY A 132 -18.04 10.35 -11.40
CA GLY A 132 -18.65 9.04 -11.11
C GLY A 132 -18.37 8.60 -9.68
N ILE A 133 -18.05 7.31 -9.48
CA ILE A 133 -17.74 6.67 -8.18
C ILE A 133 -18.80 6.92 -7.09
N HIS A 134 -20.07 6.86 -7.51
CA HIS A 134 -21.22 7.17 -6.65
C HIS A 134 -21.30 6.27 -5.40
N ASN A 135 -20.77 5.05 -5.48
CA ASN A 135 -20.75 4.11 -4.36
C ASN A 135 -19.41 4.14 -3.60
N ARG A 136 -18.60 5.18 -3.82
CA ARG A 136 -17.25 5.34 -3.25
C ARG A 136 -16.31 4.19 -3.64
N GLU A 137 -16.46 3.70 -4.87
CA GLU A 137 -15.55 2.73 -5.45
C GLU A 137 -14.11 3.26 -5.36
N THR A 138 -13.19 2.41 -4.92
CA THR A 138 -11.76 2.70 -5.02
C THR A 138 -11.29 2.41 -6.43
N PHE A 139 -10.32 3.18 -6.91
CA PHE A 139 -9.83 3.03 -8.27
C PHE A 139 -8.35 3.35 -8.42
N ALA A 140 -7.75 2.82 -9.47
CA ALA A 140 -6.37 3.04 -9.88
C ALA A 140 -6.29 3.18 -11.40
N GLU A 141 -5.25 3.82 -11.92
CA GLU A 141 -4.86 3.63 -13.32
C GLU A 141 -4.05 2.33 -13.45
N GLY A 142 -4.21 1.58 -14.54
CA GLY A 142 -3.45 0.37 -14.85
C GLY A 142 -1.98 0.59 -15.20
N ALA A 143 -1.38 1.66 -14.67
CA ALA A 143 0.03 2.02 -14.82
C ALA A 143 0.94 1.05 -14.05
N HIS A 144 2.19 0.94 -14.49
CA HIS A 144 3.24 0.18 -13.78
C HIS A 144 3.63 0.87 -12.49
N LEU A 145 3.70 2.19 -12.49
CA LEU A 145 3.84 2.95 -11.25
C LEU A 145 2.49 2.93 -10.51
N VAL A 146 2.45 2.24 -9.37
CA VAL A 146 1.22 2.04 -8.60
C VAL A 146 0.59 3.38 -8.23
N THR A 147 -0.70 3.51 -8.54
CA THR A 147 -1.56 4.63 -8.17
C THR A 147 -2.84 4.09 -7.56
N TYR A 148 -3.51 4.88 -6.72
CA TYR A 148 -4.80 4.51 -6.14
C TYR A 148 -5.53 5.77 -5.66
N ALA A 149 -6.85 5.73 -5.66
CA ALA A 149 -7.68 6.85 -5.25
C ALA A 149 -9.03 6.41 -4.71
N GLN A 150 -9.63 7.29 -3.91
CA GLN A 150 -10.95 7.08 -3.33
C GLN A 150 -11.65 8.42 -3.02
N ARG A 151 -12.99 8.39 -2.99
CA ARG A 151 -13.81 9.45 -2.39
C ARG A 151 -13.89 9.26 -0.88
N THR A 152 -13.44 10.26 -0.12
CA THR A 152 -13.55 10.25 1.35
C THR A 152 -15.00 10.52 1.79
N ALA A 153 -15.30 10.27 3.07
CA ALA A 153 -16.62 10.60 3.65
C ALA A 153 -16.91 12.11 3.69
N GLU A 154 -15.87 12.94 3.59
CA GLU A 154 -15.94 14.41 3.58
C GLU A 154 -15.97 14.96 2.14
N ASN A 155 -16.30 14.13 1.14
CA ASN A 155 -16.32 14.50 -0.26
C ASN A 155 -14.98 15.02 -0.79
N ARG A 156 -13.85 14.49 -0.32
CA ARG A 156 -12.54 14.79 -0.92
C ARG A 156 -12.16 13.68 -1.88
N LEU A 157 -11.42 14.03 -2.93
CA LEU A 157 -10.69 13.04 -3.70
C LEU A 157 -9.31 12.85 -3.05
N ALA A 158 -9.08 11.68 -2.47
CA ALA A 158 -7.79 11.29 -1.89
C ALA A 158 -7.07 10.36 -2.85
N ILE A 159 -5.83 10.69 -3.19
CA ILE A 159 -5.05 10.01 -4.23
C ILE A 159 -3.68 9.70 -3.67
N GLY A 160 -3.26 8.45 -3.83
CA GLY A 160 -1.93 8.00 -3.51
C GLY A 160 -1.21 7.39 -4.70
N GLY A 161 0.10 7.30 -4.56
CA GLY A 161 0.93 6.60 -5.52
C GLY A 161 2.34 6.39 -5.01
N ARG A 162 3.06 5.54 -5.74
CA ARG A 162 4.48 5.28 -5.52
C ARG A 162 5.31 6.13 -6.48
N GLY A 163 6.60 6.28 -6.18
CA GLY A 163 7.52 7.07 -7.00
C GLY A 163 8.64 7.73 -6.20
N ALA A 164 8.47 7.81 -4.87
CA ALA A 164 9.53 8.29 -3.99
C ALA A 164 10.75 7.32 -4.05
N PRO A 165 11.98 7.85 -4.18
CA PRO A 165 13.17 7.03 -4.31
C PRO A 165 13.44 6.23 -3.04
N TYR A 166 14.03 5.05 -3.21
CA TYR A 166 14.54 4.29 -2.09
C TYR A 166 15.78 4.96 -1.50
N ILE A 167 15.79 5.09 -0.17
CA ILE A 167 16.85 5.76 0.58
C ILE A 167 17.91 4.75 1.02
N TRP A 168 19.17 5.06 0.72
CA TRP A 168 20.34 4.23 1.04
C TRP A 168 20.31 3.69 2.47
N GLY A 169 20.53 2.37 2.62
CA GLY A 169 20.60 1.72 3.93
C GLY A 169 19.27 1.65 4.67
N SER A 170 18.14 1.75 3.95
CA SER A 170 16.78 1.75 4.51
C SER A 170 16.57 2.87 5.53
N ARG A 171 17.31 3.97 5.42
CA ARG A 171 17.23 5.09 6.37
C ARG A 171 15.86 5.75 6.26
N ARG A 172 15.15 5.80 7.38
CA ARG A 172 13.90 6.55 7.51
C ARG A 172 14.17 7.93 8.06
N ARG A 173 13.51 8.92 7.47
CA ARG A 173 13.50 10.33 7.89
C ARG A 173 12.11 10.87 7.60
N ASP A 174 11.63 11.77 8.45
CA ASP A 174 10.32 12.41 8.26
C ASP A 174 10.24 13.14 6.92
N SER A 175 11.37 13.70 6.45
CA SER A 175 11.47 14.31 5.12
C SER A 175 11.14 13.38 3.95
N ASN A 176 11.24 12.05 4.14
CA ASN A 176 10.91 11.08 3.10
C ASN A 176 9.40 10.90 2.93
N GLU A 177 8.60 11.32 3.90
CA GLU A 177 7.13 11.28 3.85
C GLU A 177 6.56 12.53 3.16
N LEU A 178 7.40 13.56 2.93
CA LEU A 178 7.06 14.83 2.32
C LEU A 178 7.97 15.16 1.14
N VAL A 179 7.78 14.44 0.02
CA VAL A 179 8.55 14.65 -1.23
C VAL A 179 7.75 15.52 -2.19
N LYS A 180 8.07 16.83 -2.21
CA LYS A 180 7.36 17.86 -2.98
C LYS A 180 7.10 17.47 -4.45
N ASP A 181 8.12 16.97 -5.15
CA ASP A 181 8.01 16.63 -6.56
C ASP A 181 7.02 15.49 -6.81
N ILE A 182 6.99 14.49 -5.93
CA ILE A 182 6.06 13.36 -6.05
C ILE A 182 4.64 13.79 -5.70
N HIS A 183 4.47 14.62 -4.66
CA HIS A 183 3.16 15.20 -4.36
C HIS A 183 2.63 16.03 -5.53
N GLU A 184 3.48 16.81 -6.20
CA GLU A 184 3.09 17.56 -7.39
C GLU A 184 2.74 16.66 -8.58
N GLN A 185 3.49 15.58 -8.80
CA GLN A 185 3.15 14.57 -9.80
C GLN A 185 1.77 13.95 -9.55
N LEU A 186 1.41 13.66 -8.29
CA LEU A 186 0.07 13.17 -7.94
C LEU A 186 -1.03 14.20 -8.25
N ARG A 187 -0.79 15.49 -7.98
CA ARG A 187 -1.72 16.58 -8.33
C ARG A 187 -1.90 16.69 -9.85
N ILE A 188 -0.80 16.69 -10.60
CA ILE A 188 -0.84 16.74 -12.07
C ILE A 188 -1.60 15.53 -12.62
N MET A 189 -1.26 14.33 -12.15
CA MET A 189 -1.92 13.08 -12.54
C MET A 189 -3.43 13.14 -12.29
N SER A 190 -3.85 13.58 -11.10
CA SER A 190 -5.27 13.71 -10.76
C SER A 190 -6.04 14.61 -11.72
N ARG A 191 -5.45 15.75 -12.11
CA ARG A 191 -6.01 16.69 -13.09
C ARG A 191 -5.98 16.13 -14.50
N THR A 192 -5.12 15.16 -14.80
CA THR A 192 -5.16 14.41 -16.05
C THR A 192 -6.25 13.35 -16.07
N TRP A 193 -6.59 12.75 -14.92
CA TRP A 193 -7.71 11.82 -14.77
C TRP A 193 -9.04 12.57 -14.88
N PHE A 194 -9.16 13.71 -14.19
CA PHE A 194 -10.39 14.48 -14.11
C PHE A 194 -10.08 15.98 -14.31
N PRO A 195 -10.27 16.52 -15.53
CA PRO A 195 -9.98 17.93 -15.83
C PRO A 195 -10.72 18.93 -14.95
N ALA A 196 -11.91 18.59 -14.43
CA ALA A 196 -12.67 19.42 -13.48
C ALA A 196 -11.87 19.79 -12.21
N LEU A 197 -10.88 18.99 -11.81
CA LEU A 197 -10.03 19.25 -10.64
C LEU A 197 -9.03 20.40 -10.84
N ARG A 198 -8.98 21.04 -12.02
CA ARG A 198 -8.12 22.21 -12.25
C ARG A 198 -8.58 23.43 -11.48
N GLU A 199 -9.86 23.51 -11.18
CA GLU A 199 -10.49 24.64 -10.44
C GLU A 199 -10.45 24.45 -8.92
N PHE A 200 -9.86 23.35 -8.42
CA PHE A 200 -9.86 23.00 -7.01
C PHE A 200 -8.44 22.85 -6.45
N GLU A 201 -8.32 23.16 -5.17
CA GLU A 201 -7.05 23.13 -4.44
C GLU A 201 -6.79 21.78 -3.78
N PHE A 202 -5.51 21.42 -3.71
CA PHE A 202 -5.03 20.28 -2.93
C PHE A 202 -4.56 20.74 -1.56
N THR A 203 -5.44 20.60 -0.58
CA THR A 203 -5.26 21.12 0.77
C THR A 203 -4.43 20.22 1.68
N HIS A 204 -4.22 18.96 1.30
CA HIS A 204 -3.49 17.98 2.11
C HIS A 204 -2.42 17.26 1.29
N ALA A 205 -1.28 16.98 1.93
CA ALA A 205 -0.22 16.12 1.43
C ALA A 205 0.42 15.37 2.61
N TRP A 206 0.58 14.06 2.47
CA TRP A 206 1.21 13.21 3.49
C TRP A 206 1.87 12.00 2.84
N GLY A 207 2.52 11.18 3.65
CA GLY A 207 3.15 9.95 3.21
C GLY A 207 3.37 8.99 4.37
N GLY A 208 3.81 7.79 4.05
CA GLY A 208 4.19 6.81 5.05
C GLY A 208 5.08 5.73 4.45
N ALA A 209 5.94 5.15 5.29
CA ALA A 209 6.72 3.98 4.92
C ALA A 209 5.88 2.71 5.05
N VAL A 210 5.99 1.84 4.04
CA VAL A 210 5.51 0.46 4.06
C VAL A 210 6.70 -0.49 3.94
N ALA A 211 6.64 -1.64 4.61
CA ALA A 211 7.67 -2.64 4.58
C ALA A 211 7.45 -3.59 3.40
N VAL A 212 8.50 -3.78 2.62
CA VAL A 212 8.53 -4.74 1.52
C VAL A 212 9.63 -5.77 1.76
N THR A 213 9.23 -7.03 1.82
CA THR A 213 10.10 -8.21 1.83
C THR A 213 10.60 -8.52 0.42
N ARG A 214 11.66 -9.31 0.27
CA ARG A 214 12.30 -9.54 -1.03
C ARG A 214 11.39 -10.22 -2.06
N ASP A 215 10.42 -10.99 -1.58
CA ASP A 215 9.42 -11.73 -2.36
C ASP A 215 8.04 -11.08 -2.28
N TRP A 216 7.93 -9.87 -1.72
CA TRP A 216 6.67 -9.14 -1.54
C TRP A 216 5.62 -9.86 -0.68
N ALA A 217 6.00 -10.95 0.00
CA ALA A 217 5.10 -11.73 0.83
C ALA A 217 5.01 -11.16 2.25
N ALA A 218 3.79 -11.08 2.77
CA ALA A 218 3.56 -10.86 4.18
C ALA A 218 4.04 -12.05 5.01
N TYR A 219 4.29 -11.82 6.30
CA TYR A 219 4.69 -12.86 7.22
C TYR A 219 4.04 -12.71 8.59
N VAL A 220 3.87 -13.84 9.25
CA VAL A 220 3.58 -13.98 10.69
C VAL A 220 4.55 -15.03 11.23
N ARG A 221 5.34 -14.70 12.25
CA ARG A 221 6.31 -15.63 12.84
C ARG A 221 6.18 -15.61 14.35
N PHE A 222 6.18 -16.77 14.98
CA PHE A 222 6.11 -16.89 16.43
C PHE A 222 6.91 -18.10 16.90
N ASP A 223 7.77 -17.90 17.90
CA ASP A 223 8.67 -18.95 18.43
C ASP A 223 8.20 -19.56 19.76
N GLY A 224 7.01 -19.19 20.24
CA GLY A 224 6.48 -19.60 21.54
C GLY A 224 6.54 -18.51 22.62
N SER A 225 7.42 -17.52 22.45
CA SER A 225 7.58 -16.41 23.41
C SER A 225 7.72 -15.04 22.74
N TYR A 226 8.21 -14.99 21.51
CA TYR A 226 8.35 -13.79 20.71
C TYR A 226 7.76 -14.01 19.32
N GLY A 227 7.11 -12.99 18.78
CA GLY A 227 6.59 -13.00 17.43
C GLY A 227 6.69 -11.66 16.72
N GLU A 228 6.58 -11.72 15.41
CA GLU A 228 6.61 -10.58 14.51
C GLU A 228 5.65 -10.81 13.34
N LEU A 229 5.10 -9.71 12.83
CA LEU A 229 4.24 -9.72 11.66
C LEU A 229 4.45 -8.43 10.85
N GLY A 230 4.35 -8.54 9.54
CA GLY A 230 4.59 -7.41 8.64
C GLY A 230 4.78 -7.84 7.19
N GLY A 231 5.44 -6.99 6.40
CA GLY A 231 5.69 -7.24 4.98
C GLY A 231 4.45 -7.11 4.11
N TYR A 232 3.48 -6.29 4.52
CA TYR A 232 2.18 -6.20 3.85
C TYR A 232 2.21 -5.52 2.49
N ALA A 233 3.35 -4.94 2.09
CA ALA A 233 3.62 -4.46 0.74
C ALA A 233 2.57 -3.49 0.14
N GLY A 234 1.77 -2.81 0.97
CA GLY A 234 0.71 -1.89 0.55
C GLY A 234 -0.69 -2.29 1.03
N ASP A 235 -0.92 -3.56 1.38
CA ASP A 235 -2.24 -4.12 1.73
C ASP A 235 -2.47 -4.22 3.24
N GLY A 236 -1.70 -3.44 4.02
CA GLY A 236 -1.64 -3.58 5.48
C GLY A 236 -2.96 -3.32 6.20
N VAL A 237 -3.87 -2.52 5.65
CA VAL A 237 -5.16 -2.22 6.30
C VAL A 237 -6.02 -3.48 6.43
N THR A 238 -6.08 -4.30 5.39
CA THR A 238 -6.87 -5.55 5.39
C THR A 238 -6.04 -6.73 5.89
N LEU A 239 -4.81 -6.88 5.40
CA LEU A 239 -3.96 -8.04 5.67
C LEU A 239 -3.48 -8.09 7.12
N SER A 240 -3.35 -6.94 7.81
CA SER A 240 -2.99 -6.91 9.22
C SER A 240 -4.05 -7.58 10.11
N TYR A 241 -5.34 -7.51 9.76
CA TYR A 241 -6.38 -8.21 10.51
C TYR A 241 -6.19 -9.73 10.45
N LEU A 242 -6.00 -10.27 9.24
CA LEU A 242 -5.80 -11.69 9.03
C LEU A 242 -4.49 -12.18 9.67
N ALA A 243 -3.41 -11.41 9.52
CA ALA A 243 -2.12 -11.69 10.13
C ALA A 243 -2.18 -11.66 11.67
N ALA A 244 -2.88 -10.68 12.25
CA ALA A 244 -3.07 -10.58 13.70
C ALA A 244 -3.95 -11.73 14.24
N ALA A 245 -4.96 -12.16 13.50
CA ALA A 245 -5.78 -13.32 13.87
C ALA A 245 -4.96 -14.61 13.86
N ALA A 246 -4.11 -14.81 12.84
CA ALA A 246 -3.17 -15.94 12.81
C ALA A 246 -2.16 -15.87 13.96
N MET A 247 -1.60 -14.69 14.24
CA MET A 247 -0.71 -14.47 15.39
C MET A 247 -1.39 -14.81 16.72
N ALA A 248 -2.64 -14.39 16.91
CA ALA A 248 -3.41 -14.71 18.12
C ALA A 248 -3.62 -16.21 18.30
N ASP A 249 -3.92 -16.93 17.22
CA ASP A 249 -4.02 -18.41 17.25
C ASP A 249 -2.68 -19.05 17.59
N LEU A 250 -1.56 -18.59 17.01
CA LEU A 250 -0.22 -19.08 17.34
C LEU A 250 0.15 -18.83 18.81
N VAL A 251 -0.10 -17.62 19.32
CA VAL A 251 0.16 -17.25 20.73
C VAL A 251 -0.69 -18.07 21.70
N THR A 252 -1.93 -18.39 21.31
CA THR A 252 -2.86 -19.20 22.12
C THR A 252 -2.76 -20.69 21.84
N GLN A 253 -1.80 -21.12 21.02
CA GLN A 253 -1.56 -22.51 20.65
C GLN A 253 -2.80 -23.21 20.06
N LYS A 254 -3.59 -22.48 19.27
CA LYS A 254 -4.73 -23.01 18.54
C LYS A 254 -4.30 -23.44 17.14
N GLU A 255 -4.65 -24.66 16.78
CA GLU A 255 -4.48 -25.15 15.41
C GLU A 255 -5.71 -24.75 14.60
N THR A 256 -5.54 -23.80 13.67
CA THR A 256 -6.63 -23.33 12.81
C THR A 256 -6.15 -23.21 11.37
N ILE A 257 -7.08 -23.03 10.43
CA ILE A 257 -6.69 -22.75 9.03
C ILE A 257 -5.79 -21.51 8.93
N ARG A 258 -5.94 -20.52 9.82
CA ARG A 258 -5.16 -19.28 9.79
C ARG A 258 -3.69 -19.52 10.11
N THR A 259 -3.38 -20.48 10.98
CA THR A 259 -1.99 -20.85 11.31
C THR A 259 -1.32 -21.69 10.22
N ALA A 260 -2.09 -22.16 9.22
CA ALA A 260 -1.62 -22.93 8.07
C ALA A 260 -1.61 -22.12 6.76
N LEU A 261 -2.00 -20.84 6.78
CA LEU A 261 -1.95 -19.98 5.60
C LEU A 261 -0.50 -19.74 5.14
N PRO A 262 -0.25 -19.48 3.83
CA PRO A 262 1.11 -19.38 3.29
C PRO A 262 2.03 -18.35 3.96
N PHE A 263 1.48 -17.29 4.54
CA PHE A 263 2.25 -16.26 5.27
C PHE A 263 2.61 -16.68 6.71
N ALA A 264 1.97 -17.73 7.26
CA ALA A 264 2.24 -18.21 8.60
C ALA A 264 3.58 -18.96 8.64
N GLN A 265 4.43 -18.56 9.59
CA GLN A 265 5.83 -18.96 9.71
C GLN A 265 6.70 -18.69 8.46
N TRP A 266 6.22 -17.86 7.52
CA TRP A 266 6.91 -17.57 6.27
C TRP A 266 8.21 -16.80 6.50
N ARG A 267 9.28 -17.20 5.78
CA ARG A 267 10.58 -16.52 5.82
C ARG A 267 11.03 -16.12 4.42
N SER A 268 10.81 -14.86 4.08
CA SER A 268 11.28 -14.26 2.84
C SER A 268 12.81 -14.26 2.74
N PRO A 269 13.37 -14.38 1.53
CA PRO A 269 14.79 -14.15 1.30
C PRO A 269 15.24 -12.76 1.77
N LEU A 270 16.53 -12.64 2.09
CA LEU A 270 17.11 -11.34 2.43
C LEU A 270 17.33 -10.51 1.16
N TRP A 271 17.00 -9.22 1.23
CA TRP A 271 17.41 -8.24 0.23
C TRP A 271 18.94 -8.23 0.04
N GLU A 272 19.38 -7.84 -1.15
CA GLU A 272 20.78 -7.71 -1.51
C GLU A 272 21.49 -6.69 -0.59
N ARG A 273 22.83 -6.76 -0.53
CA ARG A 273 23.62 -5.75 0.18
C ARG A 273 23.72 -4.47 -0.66
N GLU A 274 23.96 -3.34 -0.03
CA GLU A 274 24.28 -2.11 -0.75
C GLU A 274 25.64 -2.23 -1.46
N PRO A 275 25.83 -1.66 -2.67
CA PRO A 275 24.91 -0.78 -3.41
C PRO A 275 23.86 -1.49 -4.28
N LEU A 276 23.88 -2.82 -4.39
CA LEU A 276 23.03 -3.56 -5.34
C LEU A 276 21.55 -3.35 -5.08
N ARG A 277 21.15 -3.38 -3.80
CA ARG A 277 19.77 -3.10 -3.38
C ARG A 277 19.33 -1.69 -3.77
N TRP A 278 20.12 -0.66 -3.41
CA TRP A 278 19.79 0.72 -3.74
C TRP A 278 19.69 0.96 -5.25
N LEU A 279 20.61 0.40 -6.03
CA LEU A 279 20.58 0.49 -7.50
C LEU A 279 19.35 -0.21 -8.06
N GLY A 280 19.08 -1.46 -7.63
CA GLY A 280 17.97 -2.26 -8.13
C GLY A 280 16.61 -1.62 -7.86
N VAL A 281 16.35 -1.19 -6.62
CA VAL A 281 15.04 -0.61 -6.25
C VAL A 281 14.82 0.73 -6.96
N ASN A 282 15.82 1.60 -7.03
CA ASN A 282 15.66 2.88 -7.72
C ASN A 282 15.60 2.73 -9.25
N ALA A 283 16.29 1.74 -9.82
CA ALA A 283 16.14 1.39 -11.22
C ALA A 283 14.72 0.89 -11.52
N ALA A 284 14.16 0.01 -10.67
CA ALA A 284 12.78 -0.46 -10.80
C ALA A 284 11.78 0.70 -10.81
N ILE A 285 11.86 1.61 -9.84
CA ILE A 285 10.95 2.79 -9.77
C ILE A 285 11.05 3.64 -11.04
N LYS A 286 12.27 3.97 -11.49
CA LYS A 286 12.47 4.78 -12.69
C LYS A 286 11.99 4.09 -13.96
N LEU A 287 12.28 2.79 -14.09
CA LEU A 287 11.90 2.00 -15.24
C LEU A 287 10.38 1.80 -15.28
N SER A 288 9.68 1.61 -14.17
CA SER A 288 8.21 1.62 -14.13
C SER A 288 7.63 2.92 -14.70
N GLY A 289 8.15 4.07 -14.27
CA GLY A 289 7.72 5.36 -14.83
C GLY A 289 8.04 5.52 -16.33
N ALA A 290 9.19 5.01 -16.79
CA ALA A 290 9.55 5.02 -18.20
C ALA A 290 8.65 4.09 -19.04
N SER A 291 8.31 2.92 -18.51
CA SER A 291 7.36 1.98 -19.12
C SER A 291 5.99 2.63 -19.31
N ASP A 292 5.49 3.38 -18.33
CA ASP A 292 4.21 4.09 -18.45
C ASP A 292 4.21 5.13 -19.59
N VAL A 293 5.37 5.77 -19.84
CA VAL A 293 5.55 6.68 -20.98
C VAL A 293 5.61 5.91 -22.30
N GLU A 294 6.36 4.79 -22.34
CA GLU A 294 6.45 3.92 -23.52
C GLU A 294 5.06 3.44 -23.96
N GLU A 295 4.22 2.96 -23.04
CA GLU A 295 2.89 2.45 -23.38
C GLU A 295 1.94 3.53 -23.84
N ARG A 296 2.05 4.73 -23.27
CA ARG A 296 1.27 5.89 -23.70
C ARG A 296 1.59 6.29 -25.14
N ILE A 297 2.85 6.18 -25.55
CA ILE A 297 3.31 6.51 -26.90
C ILE A 297 3.01 5.38 -27.89
N THR A 298 3.35 4.14 -27.51
CA THR A 298 3.30 2.97 -28.41
C THR A 298 1.93 2.31 -28.47
N GLN A 299 1.07 2.56 -27.48
CA GLN A 299 -0.24 1.90 -27.30
C GLN A 299 -0.15 0.37 -27.19
N ARG A 300 1.02 -0.15 -26.79
CA ARG A 300 1.32 -1.58 -26.62
C ARG A 300 1.93 -1.84 -25.24
N PRO A 301 1.87 -3.07 -24.69
CA PRO A 301 2.53 -3.39 -23.44
C PRO A 301 4.05 -3.12 -23.50
N SER A 302 4.58 -2.52 -22.44
CA SER A 302 5.98 -2.09 -22.37
C SER A 302 6.96 -3.26 -22.51
N VAL A 303 8.00 -3.06 -23.32
CA VAL A 303 9.12 -4.02 -23.41
C VAL A 303 10.12 -3.79 -22.28
N LEU A 304 10.25 -2.55 -21.77
CA LEU A 304 11.12 -2.21 -20.64
C LEU A 304 10.78 -3.02 -19.38
N MET A 305 9.51 -3.33 -19.16
CA MET A 305 9.10 -4.17 -18.03
C MET A 305 9.61 -5.60 -18.09
N LYS A 306 9.84 -6.17 -19.28
CA LYS A 306 10.41 -7.52 -19.41
C LYS A 306 11.83 -7.60 -18.84
N LEU A 307 12.55 -6.47 -18.78
CA LEU A 307 13.88 -6.37 -18.18
C LEU A 307 13.83 -6.28 -16.65
N LEU A 308 12.70 -5.90 -16.06
CA LEU A 308 12.52 -5.73 -14.61
C LEU A 308 12.03 -6.99 -13.89
N ALA A 309 11.38 -7.92 -14.58
CA ALA A 309 10.80 -9.11 -13.96
C ALA A 309 11.80 -9.91 -13.08
N PRO A 310 13.07 -10.14 -13.52
CA PRO A 310 14.05 -10.85 -12.70
C PRO A 310 14.50 -10.06 -11.45
N ILE A 311 14.42 -8.73 -11.49
CA ILE A 311 14.92 -7.82 -10.46
C ILE A 311 13.85 -7.59 -9.39
N THR A 312 12.60 -7.44 -9.82
CA THR A 312 11.45 -7.12 -8.96
C THR A 312 10.79 -8.37 -8.37
N GLY A 313 11.04 -9.54 -8.96
CA GLY A 313 10.40 -10.81 -8.55
C GLY A 313 8.91 -10.88 -8.92
N GLN A 314 8.47 -10.01 -9.84
CA GLN A 314 7.11 -9.94 -10.41
C GLN A 314 7.14 -10.24 -11.91
#